data_AF-A0A2Z3IAB8-F1
#
_entry.id   AF-A0A2Z3IAB8-F1
#
_cell.length_a   1.000
_cell.length_b   1.000
_cell.length_c   1.000
_cell.angle_alpha   90.00
_cell.angle_beta   90.00
_cell.angle_gamma   90.00
#
_symmetry.space_group_name_H-M   'P 1'
#
loop_
_entity.id
_entity.type
_entity.pdbx_description
1 polymer ?
#
loop_
_entity_poly.entity_id
_entity_poly.type
_entity_poly.pdbx_seq_one_letter_code
_entity_poly.pdbx_strand_id
1 'polypeptide(L)'
;MLTLFPSKRTATCLNIREASAGARSQAKARLWSWAAPLLAFAMLGMSAPVGRAAEATLAPMPADLETRYALSALPPALREPASVFLLDPGKGYRLSRQGTSGVACLVERTAWELADFRNDIYVPICFDAEGARTYLKAIMDAAALRAEGMGPVALKTEIEHRFQNRTYAVPGKAGVSYMVAPVMRTVGPPEMKVHTMPMPHFMVYAPGVTNEDIGAAPDLGAPSSLLLPFIDRQGVAEHSYIILLVGEAERARILADEKVLMDDLCAYREVLCLEKSGH
;
A
#
# COMPACT_ATOMS: atom_id res chain seq x y z
N MET A 1 60.85 -14.62 -26.56
CA MET A 1 60.28 -14.97 -27.88
C MET A 1 58.87 -14.39 -27.89
N LEU A 2 58.71 -13.16 -28.41
CA LEU A 2 58.06 -12.85 -29.71
C LEU A 2 56.59 -13.31 -29.72
N THR A 3 55.54 -12.51 -29.89
CA THR A 3 55.31 -11.22 -30.58
C THR A 3 53.84 -10.82 -30.26
N LEU A 4 53.50 -9.64 -29.71
CA LEU A 4 53.14 -8.39 -30.40
C LEU A 4 52.44 -8.57 -31.77
N PHE A 5 51.20 -8.12 -31.92
CA PHE A 5 50.84 -6.93 -32.73
C PHE A 5 49.35 -6.53 -32.57
N PRO A 6 49.01 -5.22 -32.72
CA PRO A 6 47.72 -4.61 -32.41
C PRO A 6 46.94 -4.17 -33.66
N SER A 7 45.73 -3.61 -33.52
CA SER A 7 45.22 -2.66 -34.52
C SER A 7 44.18 -1.70 -33.96
N LYS A 8 44.51 -0.41 -34.03
CA LYS A 8 43.65 0.75 -33.79
C LYS A 8 42.78 0.99 -35.02
N ARG A 9 41.53 1.44 -34.85
CA ARG A 9 40.92 2.47 -35.72
C ARG A 9 40.12 3.48 -34.90
N THR A 10 40.59 4.71 -35.02
CA THR A 10 40.02 6.00 -34.66
C THR A 10 38.97 6.47 -35.66
N ALA A 11 38.30 7.57 -35.27
CA ALA A 11 37.57 8.56 -36.08
C ALA A 11 36.04 8.29 -36.13
N THR A 12 35.13 9.27 -36.00
CA THR A 12 35.22 10.73 -36.11
C THR A 12 33.98 11.34 -35.44
N CYS A 13 34.14 12.48 -34.77
CA CYS A 13 33.03 13.37 -34.42
C CYS A 13 32.37 13.93 -35.69
N LEU A 14 31.03 13.93 -35.78
CA LEU A 14 30.31 14.83 -36.67
C LEU A 14 29.24 15.57 -35.88
N ASN A 15 29.50 16.86 -35.66
CA ASN A 15 28.52 17.87 -35.30
C ASN A 15 27.69 18.18 -36.55
N ILE A 16 26.36 18.18 -36.43
CA ILE A 16 25.50 18.98 -37.30
C ILE A 16 24.57 19.80 -36.40
N ARG A 17 24.79 21.13 -36.47
CA ARG A 17 23.83 22.16 -36.09
C ARG A 17 22.80 22.29 -37.21
N GLU A 18 21.54 22.51 -36.87
CA GLU A 18 20.60 23.46 -37.50
C GLU A 18 19.28 23.36 -36.71
N ALA A 19 18.91 24.34 -35.90
CA ALA A 19 18.27 25.60 -36.28
C ALA A 19 16.88 25.40 -36.89
N SER A 20 15.85 25.51 -36.06
CA SER A 20 14.52 25.97 -36.51
C SER A 20 14.03 27.05 -35.54
N ALA A 21 13.96 28.25 -36.11
CA ALA A 21 13.44 29.46 -35.50
C ALA A 21 11.98 29.68 -35.93
N GLY A 22 11.24 30.40 -35.11
CA GLY A 22 10.01 31.12 -35.49
C GLY A 22 8.75 30.25 -35.54
N ALA A 23 7.56 30.75 -35.22
CA ALA A 23 7.15 32.13 -35.10
C ALA A 23 5.91 32.23 -34.20
N ARG A 24 5.83 33.35 -33.50
CA ARG A 24 4.63 33.88 -32.83
C ARG A 24 3.55 34.22 -33.86
N SER A 25 2.29 33.99 -33.51
CA SER A 25 1.12 34.73 -34.01
C SER A 25 0.00 34.55 -32.97
N GLN A 26 -0.20 35.47 -32.03
CA GLN A 26 -1.04 36.69 -32.14
C GLN A 26 -2.50 36.41 -32.53
N ALA A 27 -3.34 36.39 -31.49
CA ALA A 27 -4.59 37.12 -31.34
C ALA A 27 -5.65 37.06 -32.46
N LYS A 28 -6.87 36.69 -32.06
CA LYS A 28 -8.08 37.50 -32.33
C LYS A 28 -9.22 37.04 -31.43
N ALA A 29 -9.48 37.84 -30.41
CA ALA A 29 -10.77 37.90 -29.74
C ALA A 29 -11.83 38.32 -30.77
N ARG A 30 -12.95 37.60 -30.81
CA ARG A 30 -14.17 38.05 -31.45
C ARG A 30 -15.30 37.98 -30.43
N LEU A 31 -15.59 39.16 -29.89
CA LEU A 31 -16.85 39.46 -29.20
C LEU A 31 -17.99 39.33 -30.20
N TRP A 32 -19.02 38.58 -29.84
CA TRP A 32 -20.33 38.72 -30.45
C TRP A 32 -21.37 38.86 -29.34
N SER A 33 -21.77 40.10 -29.11
CA SER A 33 -22.91 40.47 -28.27
C SER A 33 -24.21 40.16 -29.00
N TRP A 34 -25.06 39.35 -28.40
CA TRP A 34 -26.51 39.37 -28.64
C TRP A 34 -27.19 39.52 -27.29
N ALA A 35 -28.05 40.53 -27.21
CA ALA A 35 -28.84 40.86 -26.05
C ALA A 35 -30.23 40.20 -26.12
N ALA A 36 -30.74 39.91 -24.92
CA ALA A 36 -32.12 39.63 -24.50
C ALA A 36 -32.66 38.19 -24.69
N PRO A 37 -33.59 37.71 -23.80
CA PRO A 37 -34.21 38.37 -22.64
C PRO A 37 -34.03 37.62 -21.29
N LEU A 38 -34.28 38.37 -20.22
CA LEU A 38 -34.41 37.91 -18.83
C LEU A 38 -35.58 36.91 -18.69
N LEU A 39 -35.27 35.64 -18.39
CA LEU A 39 -36.17 34.71 -17.72
C LEU A 39 -35.67 34.50 -16.29
N ALA A 40 -36.32 35.15 -15.34
CA ALA A 40 -36.13 34.88 -13.91
C ALA A 40 -36.86 33.57 -13.54
N PHE A 41 -36.18 32.44 -13.75
CA PHE A 41 -36.58 31.17 -13.14
C PHE A 41 -36.06 31.14 -11.70
N ALA A 42 -36.93 31.43 -10.74
CA ALA A 42 -36.71 31.13 -9.34
C ALA A 42 -36.75 29.60 -9.16
N MET A 43 -35.63 28.93 -9.41
CA MET A 43 -35.45 27.55 -8.96
C MET A 43 -35.18 27.58 -7.45
N LEU A 44 -36.21 27.29 -6.66
CA LEU A 44 -35.98 26.82 -5.29
C LEU A 44 -35.19 25.52 -5.38
N GLY A 45 -33.90 25.62 -5.07
CA GLY A 45 -33.00 24.49 -4.94
C GLY A 45 -33.45 23.62 -3.77
N MET A 46 -34.10 22.51 -4.06
CA MET A 46 -34.03 21.35 -3.19
C MET A 46 -32.70 20.66 -3.46
N SER A 47 -31.64 21.21 -2.88
CA SER A 47 -30.43 20.44 -2.61
C SER A 47 -30.84 19.39 -1.58
N ALA A 48 -31.30 18.23 -2.06
CA ALA A 48 -31.36 17.05 -1.22
C ALA A 48 -29.95 16.88 -0.63
N PRO A 49 -29.79 16.69 0.70
CA PRO A 49 -28.52 16.31 1.22
C PRO A 49 -28.16 15.00 0.50
N VAL A 50 -27.10 15.03 -0.31
CA VAL A 50 -26.43 13.80 -0.69
C VAL A 50 -26.13 13.14 0.64
N GLY A 51 -26.87 12.07 0.94
CA GLY A 51 -26.67 11.29 2.14
C GLY A 51 -25.23 10.85 2.10
N ARG A 52 -24.37 11.53 2.86
CA ARG A 52 -23.03 11.06 3.15
C ARG A 52 -23.29 9.75 3.88
N ALA A 53 -23.14 8.63 3.18
CA ALA A 53 -23.11 7.33 3.82
C ALA A 53 -22.18 7.51 5.02
N ALA A 54 -22.66 7.22 6.23
CA ALA A 54 -21.85 7.36 7.42
C ALA A 54 -20.60 6.51 7.19
N GLU A 55 -19.47 7.16 6.90
CA GLU A 55 -18.23 6.50 6.55
C GLU A 55 -17.89 5.54 7.68
N ALA A 56 -17.62 4.27 7.33
CA ALA A 56 -17.47 3.20 8.30
C ALA A 56 -16.41 3.59 9.33
N THR A 57 -16.85 3.92 10.56
CA THR A 57 -15.95 4.35 11.63
C THR A 57 -15.15 3.16 12.13
N LEU A 58 -13.86 3.37 12.39
CA LEU A 58 -13.00 2.32 12.92
C LEU A 58 -13.25 2.11 14.41
N ALA A 59 -13.52 0.87 14.80
CA ALA A 59 -13.52 0.48 16.19
C ALA A 59 -12.08 0.35 16.70
N PRO A 60 -11.77 0.86 17.91
CA PRO A 60 -10.47 0.68 18.53
C PRO A 60 -10.26 -0.79 18.90
N MET A 61 -9.02 -1.24 18.78
CA MET A 61 -8.61 -2.59 19.20
C MET A 61 -8.00 -2.52 20.61
N PRO A 62 -8.19 -3.54 21.47
CA PRO A 62 -7.48 -3.58 22.75
C PRO A 62 -5.96 -3.49 22.54
N ALA A 63 -5.30 -2.60 23.26
CA ALA A 63 -3.90 -2.25 23.00
C ALA A 63 -2.94 -3.46 23.08
N ASP A 64 -3.15 -4.37 24.04
CA ASP A 64 -2.37 -5.61 24.13
C ASP A 64 -2.57 -6.49 22.89
N LEU A 65 -3.82 -6.70 22.48
CA LEU A 65 -4.16 -7.54 21.34
C LEU A 65 -3.61 -6.96 20.03
N GLU A 66 -3.75 -5.65 19.82
CA GLU A 66 -3.20 -4.96 18.64
C GLU A 66 -1.66 -5.03 18.63
N THR A 67 -1.02 -4.91 19.79
CA THR A 67 0.44 -5.04 19.92
C THR A 67 0.90 -6.45 19.55
N ARG A 68 0.27 -7.50 20.11
CA ARG A 68 0.59 -8.90 19.76
C ARG A 68 0.34 -9.17 18.28
N TYR A 69 -0.76 -8.65 17.74
CA TYR A 69 -1.11 -8.86 16.34
C TYR A 69 -0.14 -8.17 15.38
N ALA A 70 0.20 -6.89 15.62
CA ALA A 70 1.22 -6.18 14.84
C ALA A 70 2.55 -6.94 14.83
N LEU A 71 3.00 -7.44 16.00
CA LEU A 71 4.27 -8.16 16.11
C LEU A 71 4.25 -9.56 15.52
N SER A 72 3.07 -10.18 15.41
CA SER A 72 2.95 -11.48 14.76
C SER A 72 3.38 -11.44 13.29
N ALA A 73 3.37 -10.26 12.66
CA ALA A 73 3.89 -10.06 11.32
C ALA A 73 5.41 -10.25 11.18
N LEU A 74 6.16 -10.34 12.29
CA LEU A 74 7.58 -10.63 12.31
C LEU A 74 7.90 -12.09 12.66
N PRO A 75 9.02 -12.63 12.13
CA PRO A 75 9.67 -13.79 12.71
C PRO A 75 9.96 -13.58 14.21
N PRO A 76 9.86 -14.62 15.07
CA PRO A 76 9.96 -14.47 16.53
C PRO A 76 11.19 -13.71 17.02
N ALA A 77 12.36 -13.96 16.41
CA ALA A 77 13.63 -13.34 16.78
C ALA A 77 13.67 -11.81 16.58
N LEU A 78 12.77 -11.24 15.77
CA LEU A 78 12.75 -9.81 15.46
C LEU A 78 11.73 -9.04 16.33
N ARG A 79 10.86 -9.73 17.07
CA ARG A 79 9.70 -9.12 17.73
C ARG A 79 10.06 -8.24 18.93
N GLU A 80 11.00 -8.68 19.76
CA GLU A 80 11.37 -7.95 20.98
C GLU A 80 11.96 -6.56 20.67
N PRO A 81 12.97 -6.42 19.78
CA PRO A 81 13.60 -5.13 19.54
C PRO A 81 12.81 -4.23 18.58
N ALA A 82 11.62 -4.63 18.12
CA ALA A 82 10.80 -3.86 17.17
C ALA A 82 9.97 -2.77 17.85
N SER A 83 9.81 -1.63 17.17
CA SER A 83 8.88 -0.59 17.55
C SER A 83 7.45 -0.98 17.17
N VAL A 84 6.45 -0.55 17.94
CA VAL A 84 5.03 -0.81 17.67
C VAL A 84 4.25 0.50 17.71
N PHE A 85 3.45 0.69 16.67
CA PHE A 85 2.49 1.77 16.55
C PHE A 85 1.07 1.20 16.64
N LEU A 86 0.23 1.84 17.46
CA LEU A 86 -1.17 1.46 17.64
C LEU A 86 -2.07 2.54 17.06
N LEU A 87 -3.19 2.13 16.48
CA LEU A 87 -4.15 3.05 15.89
C LEU A 87 -5.04 3.69 16.97
N ASP A 88 -5.04 5.02 17.02
CA ASP A 88 -6.14 5.80 17.58
C ASP A 88 -7.11 6.16 16.44
N PRO A 89 -8.35 5.63 16.42
CA PRO A 89 -9.30 5.90 15.33
C PRO A 89 -9.60 7.39 15.11
N GLY A 90 -9.41 8.24 16.12
CA GLY A 90 -9.66 9.67 16.05
C GLY A 90 -8.42 10.52 15.78
N LYS A 91 -7.22 9.93 15.69
CA LYS A 91 -5.96 10.68 15.48
C LYS A 91 -4.97 10.04 14.49
N GLY A 92 -5.12 8.76 14.17
CA GLY A 92 -4.12 7.98 13.45
C GLY A 92 -3.18 7.21 14.38
N TYR A 93 -2.04 6.75 13.85
CA TYR A 93 -1.13 5.90 14.62
C TYR A 93 -0.28 6.69 15.61
N ARG A 94 -0.04 6.09 16.78
CA ARG A 94 0.88 6.60 17.80
C ARG A 94 1.88 5.51 18.19
N LEU A 95 3.11 5.92 18.48
CA LEU A 95 4.11 5.02 19.04
C LEU A 95 3.63 4.52 20.41
N SER A 96 3.53 3.21 20.58
CA SER A 96 3.15 2.58 21.85
C SER A 96 4.29 1.80 22.48
N ARG A 97 5.26 1.35 21.67
CA ARG A 97 6.49 0.72 22.15
C ARG A 97 7.65 1.16 21.29
N GLN A 98 8.69 1.72 21.91
CA GLN A 98 9.94 2.05 21.24
C GLN A 98 10.84 0.80 21.19
N GLY A 99 11.28 0.42 19.99
CA GLY A 99 12.28 -0.63 19.77
C GLY A 99 13.68 -0.08 19.53
N THR A 100 14.64 -0.97 19.29
CA THR A 100 16.07 -0.67 19.07
C THR A 100 16.59 -1.16 17.71
N SER A 101 15.87 -2.03 16.99
CA SER A 101 16.32 -2.60 15.71
C SER A 101 16.10 -1.69 14.50
N GLY A 102 15.33 -0.62 14.64
CA GLY A 102 14.82 0.19 13.53
C GLY A 102 13.63 -0.43 12.80
N VAL A 103 13.22 -1.66 13.16
CA VAL A 103 11.98 -2.28 12.67
C VAL A 103 10.77 -1.61 13.32
N ALA A 104 9.71 -1.40 12.55
CA ALA A 104 8.47 -0.77 13.00
C ALA A 104 7.24 -1.55 12.54
N CYS A 105 6.32 -1.82 13.46
CA CYS A 105 5.13 -2.63 13.24
C CYS A 105 3.84 -1.86 13.52
N LEU A 106 2.78 -2.18 12.77
CA LEU A 106 1.41 -1.77 13.04
C LEU A 106 0.42 -2.80 12.48
N VAL A 107 -0.86 -2.63 12.81
CA VAL A 107 -1.95 -3.27 12.08
C VAL A 107 -2.58 -2.22 11.18
N GLU A 108 -2.41 -2.34 9.87
CA GLU A 108 -3.01 -1.42 8.91
C GLU A 108 -4.53 -1.62 8.85
N ARG A 109 -5.26 -0.52 9.04
CA ARG A 109 -6.74 -0.48 9.08
C ARG A 109 -7.37 0.46 8.05
N THR A 110 -6.56 1.23 7.33
CA THR A 110 -6.99 2.19 6.31
C THR A 110 -6.33 1.84 4.98
N ALA A 111 -7.00 0.94 4.25
CA ALA A 111 -6.67 0.60 2.87
C ALA A 111 -7.05 1.76 1.94
N TRP A 112 -6.14 2.72 1.79
CA TRP A 112 -6.34 3.98 1.06
C TRP A 112 -6.51 3.77 -0.46
N GLU A 113 -6.10 2.62 -0.97
CA GLU A 113 -6.20 2.22 -2.36
C GLU A 113 -7.63 1.84 -2.78
N LEU A 114 -8.48 1.50 -1.81
CA LEU A 114 -9.88 1.12 -2.02
C LEU A 114 -10.79 2.33 -2.24
N ALA A 115 -11.86 2.13 -3.01
CA ALA A 115 -12.83 3.18 -3.33
C ALA A 115 -13.68 3.61 -2.13
N ASP A 116 -13.87 2.72 -1.15
CA ASP A 116 -14.71 2.93 0.01
C ASP A 116 -13.96 2.64 1.31
N PHE A 117 -14.29 3.39 2.37
CA PHE A 117 -13.82 3.05 3.70
C PHE A 117 -14.52 1.82 4.24
N ARG A 118 -13.69 0.96 4.82
CA ARG A 118 -14.11 -0.24 5.52
C ARG A 118 -13.68 -0.16 6.97
N ASN A 119 -14.46 -0.79 7.86
CA ASN A 119 -14.06 -0.93 9.26
C ASN A 119 -13.50 -2.31 9.57
N ASP A 120 -13.43 -3.21 8.59
CA ASP A 120 -13.05 -4.61 8.69
C ASP A 120 -11.78 -4.97 7.94
N ILE A 121 -10.91 -4.00 7.66
CA ILE A 121 -9.55 -4.25 7.17
C ILE A 121 -8.61 -4.39 8.36
N TYR A 122 -7.75 -5.41 8.32
CA TYR A 122 -6.73 -5.72 9.32
C TYR A 122 -5.51 -6.36 8.66
N VAL A 123 -4.45 -5.59 8.51
CA VAL A 123 -3.22 -6.01 7.81
C VAL A 123 -2.05 -5.84 8.78
N PRO A 124 -1.68 -6.86 9.55
CA PRO A 124 -0.49 -6.81 10.41
C PRO A 124 0.75 -6.76 9.50
N ILE A 125 1.53 -5.70 9.64
CA ILE A 125 2.66 -5.42 8.75
C ILE A 125 3.80 -4.77 9.56
N CYS A 126 5.02 -5.20 9.27
CA CYS A 126 6.22 -4.63 9.86
C CYS A 126 7.24 -4.26 8.79
N PHE A 127 7.86 -3.11 8.93
CA PHE A 127 8.88 -2.63 8.02
C PHE A 127 10.25 -2.71 8.68
N ASP A 128 11.27 -3.11 7.92
CA ASP A 128 12.65 -2.81 8.30
C ASP A 128 12.90 -1.28 8.36
N ALA A 129 14.12 -0.88 8.74
CA ALA A 129 14.47 0.53 8.89
C ALA A 129 14.36 1.36 7.60
N GLU A 130 14.39 0.73 6.42
CA GLU A 130 14.22 1.44 5.16
C GLU A 130 12.76 1.73 4.88
N GLY A 131 11.89 0.72 4.99
CA GLY A 131 10.45 0.89 4.86
C GLY A 131 9.85 1.79 5.94
N ALA A 132 10.37 1.71 7.17
CA ALA A 132 9.93 2.55 8.28
C ALA A 132 10.16 4.05 8.02
N ARG A 133 11.20 4.40 7.25
CA ARG A 133 11.50 5.79 6.86
C ARG A 133 10.81 6.23 5.56
N THR A 134 10.21 5.28 4.83
CA THR A 134 9.63 5.52 3.50
C THR A 134 8.15 5.11 3.48
N TYR A 135 7.83 3.88 3.09
CA TYR A 135 6.46 3.39 2.92
C TYR A 135 5.57 3.50 4.16
N LEU A 136 6.12 3.28 5.36
CA LEU A 136 5.35 3.38 6.61
C LEU A 136 4.69 4.76 6.76
N LYS A 137 5.33 5.82 6.27
CA LYS A 137 4.77 7.18 6.33
C LYS A 137 3.46 7.30 5.57
N ALA A 138 3.32 6.66 4.41
CA ALA A 138 2.08 6.71 3.63
C ALA A 138 0.91 6.07 4.40
N ILE A 139 1.14 4.94 5.07
CA ILE A 139 0.14 4.26 5.91
C ILE A 139 -0.23 5.13 7.13
N MET A 140 0.76 5.75 7.77
CA MET A 140 0.53 6.63 8.92
C MET A 140 -0.29 7.86 8.56
N ASP A 141 0.11 8.56 7.50
CA ASP A 141 -0.58 9.74 7.01
C ASP A 141 -2.00 9.37 6.52
N ALA A 142 -2.19 8.21 5.87
CA ALA A 142 -3.51 7.77 5.42
C ALA A 142 -4.49 7.59 6.59
N ALA A 143 -4.03 7.00 7.70
CA ALA A 143 -4.86 6.86 8.90
C ALA A 143 -5.15 8.21 9.58
N ALA A 144 -4.17 9.13 9.62
CA ALA A 144 -4.38 10.47 10.18
C ALA A 144 -5.39 11.27 9.34
N LEU A 145 -5.25 11.30 8.02
CA LEU A 145 -6.17 12.00 7.12
C LEU A 145 -7.60 11.44 7.19
N ARG A 146 -7.74 10.11 7.30
CA ARG A 146 -9.06 9.49 7.57
C ARG A 146 -9.63 9.95 8.92
N ALA A 147 -8.81 10.00 9.96
CA ALA A 147 -9.23 10.46 11.28
C ALA A 147 -9.64 11.95 11.30
N GLU A 148 -9.04 12.76 10.43
CA GLU A 148 -9.42 14.16 10.18
C GLU A 148 -10.72 14.31 9.36
N GLY A 149 -11.31 13.21 8.89
CA GLY A 149 -12.59 13.19 8.17
C GLY A 149 -12.45 13.28 6.64
N MET A 150 -11.24 13.11 6.10
CA MET A 150 -11.05 12.98 4.65
C MET A 150 -11.68 11.68 4.16
N GLY A 151 -12.57 11.77 3.16
CA GLY A 151 -13.23 10.60 2.59
C GLY A 151 -12.34 9.77 1.66
N PRO A 152 -12.71 8.53 1.29
CA PRO A 152 -11.82 7.56 0.65
C PRO A 152 -11.33 8.00 -0.73
N VAL A 153 -12.20 8.61 -1.55
CA VAL A 153 -11.81 9.12 -2.87
C VAL A 153 -10.79 10.27 -2.75
N ALA A 154 -11.06 11.23 -1.86
CA ALA A 154 -10.14 12.34 -1.61
C ALA A 154 -8.82 11.85 -0.99
N LEU A 155 -8.89 10.88 -0.08
CA LEU A 155 -7.73 10.24 0.53
C LEU A 155 -6.85 9.57 -0.52
N LYS A 156 -7.43 8.75 -1.38
CA LYS A 156 -6.71 8.07 -2.46
C LYS A 156 -5.99 9.09 -3.35
N THR A 157 -6.69 10.10 -3.83
CA THR A 157 -6.10 11.16 -4.65
C THR A 157 -4.96 11.89 -3.94
N GLU A 158 -5.12 12.18 -2.65
CA GLU A 158 -4.08 12.86 -1.87
C GLU A 158 -2.84 11.98 -1.66
N ILE A 159 -3.00 10.70 -1.34
CA ILE A 159 -1.88 9.77 -1.19
C ILE A 159 -1.16 9.56 -2.54
N GLU A 160 -1.89 9.36 -3.64
CA GLU A 160 -1.33 9.26 -4.99
C GLU A 160 -0.54 10.52 -5.37
N HIS A 161 -1.12 11.71 -5.11
CA HIS A 161 -0.45 12.98 -5.35
C HIS A 161 0.85 13.13 -4.54
N ARG A 162 0.88 12.69 -3.29
CA ARG A 162 2.10 12.72 -2.44
C ARG A 162 3.20 11.78 -2.92
N PHE A 163 2.87 10.67 -3.57
CA PHE A 163 3.87 9.87 -4.29
C PHE A 163 4.36 10.59 -5.54
N GLN A 164 3.45 11.08 -6.39
CA GLN A 164 3.78 11.77 -7.65
C GLN A 164 4.68 12.99 -7.45
N ASN A 165 4.39 13.80 -6.43
CA ASN A 165 5.17 15.00 -6.10
C ASN A 165 6.39 14.72 -5.20
N ARG A 166 6.65 13.44 -4.87
CA ARG A 166 7.77 12.98 -4.04
C ARG A 166 7.76 13.48 -2.59
N THR A 167 6.58 13.85 -2.06
CA THR A 167 6.39 14.01 -0.61
C THR A 167 6.65 12.70 0.12
N TYR A 168 6.26 11.57 -0.47
CA TYR A 168 6.68 10.25 -0.04
C TYR A 168 7.92 9.81 -0.80
N ALA A 169 8.98 9.50 -0.04
CA ALA A 169 10.16 8.84 -0.58
C ALA A 169 9.87 7.35 -0.79
N VAL A 170 10.48 6.77 -1.82
CA VAL A 170 10.53 5.32 -2.03
C VAL A 170 11.82 4.75 -1.42
N PRO A 171 11.87 3.46 -1.06
CA PRO A 171 13.09 2.79 -0.61
C PRO A 171 14.26 3.03 -1.56
N GLY A 172 15.36 3.59 -1.04
CA GLY A 172 16.58 3.88 -1.81
C GLY A 172 17.51 2.68 -1.94
N LYS A 173 17.19 1.59 -1.25
CA LYS A 173 17.90 0.31 -1.29
C LYS A 173 16.92 -0.84 -1.08
N ALA A 174 17.38 -2.04 -1.39
CA ALA A 174 16.65 -3.26 -1.05
C ALA A 174 16.41 -3.34 0.46
N GLY A 175 15.27 -3.95 0.81
CA GLY A 175 14.81 -4.14 2.17
C GLY A 175 13.56 -5.01 2.18
N VAL A 176 13.05 -5.28 3.37
CA VAL A 176 11.95 -6.22 3.59
C VAL A 176 10.89 -5.60 4.49
N SER A 177 9.65 -5.67 4.02
CA SER A 177 8.46 -5.64 4.86
C SER A 177 8.00 -7.08 5.14
N TYR A 178 7.55 -7.31 6.36
CA TYR A 178 7.17 -8.62 6.88
C TYR A 178 5.67 -8.65 7.11
N MET A 179 5.03 -9.70 6.60
CA MET A 179 3.62 -10.02 6.80
C MET A 179 3.47 -11.51 7.11
N VAL A 180 4.26 -12.02 8.06
CA VAL A 180 4.24 -13.46 8.43
C VAL A 180 3.24 -13.78 9.55
N ALA A 181 2.27 -12.90 9.77
CA ALA A 181 1.20 -13.10 10.74
C ALA A 181 0.32 -14.31 10.36
N PRO A 182 -0.36 -14.94 11.34
CA PRO A 182 -1.17 -16.12 11.06
C PRO A 182 -2.39 -15.81 10.17
N VAL A 183 -2.93 -14.60 10.27
CA VAL A 183 -4.09 -14.15 9.50
C VAL A 183 -3.96 -12.68 9.13
N MET A 184 -4.50 -12.34 7.98
CA MET A 184 -4.80 -10.96 7.58
C MET A 184 -6.21 -10.90 7.01
N ARG A 185 -6.84 -9.72 7.10
CA ARG A 185 -8.13 -9.46 6.49
C ARG A 185 -8.04 -8.25 5.57
N THR A 186 -8.04 -8.52 4.27
CA THR A 186 -8.02 -7.49 3.22
C THR A 186 -8.51 -8.09 1.91
N VAL A 187 -8.49 -7.31 0.82
CA VAL A 187 -8.71 -7.81 -0.53
C VAL A 187 -7.60 -8.79 -0.89
N GLY A 188 -7.96 -10.01 -1.26
CA GLY A 188 -6.97 -11.03 -1.62
C GLY A 188 -7.53 -12.12 -2.54
N PRO A 189 -6.64 -12.94 -3.10
CA PRO A 189 -7.02 -14.09 -3.91
C PRO A 189 -7.83 -15.11 -3.09
N PRO A 190 -8.64 -15.97 -3.74
CA PRO A 190 -8.78 -16.07 -5.19
C PRO A 190 -9.82 -15.10 -5.81
N GLU A 191 -10.85 -14.68 -5.08
CA GLU A 191 -11.93 -13.85 -5.65
C GLU A 191 -11.64 -12.35 -5.68
N MET A 192 -10.49 -11.91 -5.14
CA MET A 192 -10.16 -10.49 -4.97
C MET A 192 -11.25 -9.73 -4.20
N LYS A 193 -11.72 -10.36 -3.11
CA LYS A 193 -12.70 -9.80 -2.17
C LYS A 193 -12.08 -9.70 -0.77
N VAL A 194 -12.69 -8.85 0.06
CA VAL A 194 -12.29 -8.74 1.47
C VAL A 194 -12.72 -10.01 2.23
N HIS A 195 -11.74 -10.75 2.70
CA HIS A 195 -11.93 -11.93 3.53
C HIS A 195 -10.71 -12.14 4.43
N THR A 196 -10.82 -13.05 5.39
CA THR A 196 -9.72 -13.40 6.29
C THR A 196 -9.00 -14.61 5.76
N MET A 197 -7.70 -14.50 5.60
CA MET A 197 -6.87 -15.53 4.96
C MET A 197 -5.56 -15.76 5.71
N PRO A 198 -5.08 -17.02 5.74
CA PRO A 198 -3.76 -17.35 6.26
C PRO A 198 -2.74 -17.25 5.12
N MET A 199 -2.33 -16.03 4.80
CA MET A 199 -1.37 -15.74 3.74
C MET A 199 -0.08 -15.12 4.30
N PRO A 200 0.71 -15.83 5.13
CA PRO A 200 1.98 -15.31 5.61
C PRO A 200 3.00 -15.18 4.47
N HIS A 201 3.63 -14.01 4.37
CA HIS A 201 4.57 -13.72 3.29
C HIS A 201 5.61 -12.64 3.64
N PHE A 202 6.67 -12.59 2.86
CA PHE A 202 7.65 -11.50 2.85
C PHE A 202 7.39 -10.58 1.66
N MET A 203 7.68 -9.30 1.83
CA MET A 203 7.51 -8.27 0.83
C MET A 203 8.84 -7.54 0.62
N VAL A 204 9.56 -7.86 -0.45
CA VAL A 204 10.79 -7.15 -0.80
C VAL A 204 10.42 -5.88 -1.54
N TYR A 205 10.98 -4.73 -1.14
CA TYR A 205 10.67 -3.46 -1.80
C TYR A 205 11.10 -3.48 -3.27
N ALA A 206 10.18 -3.13 -4.16
CA ALA A 206 10.41 -3.16 -5.60
C ALA A 206 9.70 -1.99 -6.32
N PRO A 207 9.96 -0.73 -5.93
CA PRO A 207 9.27 0.43 -6.50
C PRO A 207 9.44 0.48 -8.02
N GLY A 208 8.33 0.52 -8.74
CA GLY A 208 8.27 0.64 -10.20
C GLY A 208 8.52 -0.65 -10.98
N VAL A 209 8.77 -1.79 -10.31
CA VAL A 209 8.99 -3.09 -10.95
C VAL A 209 7.65 -3.76 -11.29
N THR A 210 7.55 -4.40 -12.45
CA THR A 210 6.36 -5.17 -12.87
C THR A 210 6.60 -6.68 -12.86
N ASN A 211 5.53 -7.47 -13.03
CA ASN A 211 5.66 -8.93 -13.15
C ASN A 211 6.51 -9.32 -14.36
N GLU A 212 6.41 -8.59 -15.46
CA GLU A 212 7.18 -8.80 -16.68
C GLU A 212 8.68 -8.61 -16.45
N ASP A 213 9.07 -7.63 -15.66
CA ASP A 213 10.49 -7.34 -15.35
C ASP A 213 11.17 -8.53 -14.64
N ILE A 214 10.41 -9.30 -13.85
CA ILE A 214 10.92 -10.48 -13.11
C ILE A 214 10.53 -11.81 -13.75
N GLY A 215 9.85 -11.80 -14.90
CA GLY A 215 9.36 -13.00 -15.57
C GLY A 215 8.28 -13.76 -14.78
N ALA A 216 7.54 -13.07 -13.92
CA ALA A 216 6.43 -13.65 -13.17
C ALA A 216 5.13 -13.66 -13.98
N ALA A 217 4.31 -14.69 -13.76
CA ALA A 217 2.98 -14.83 -14.37
C ALA A 217 1.99 -15.40 -13.34
N PRO A 218 1.65 -14.64 -12.29
CA PRO A 218 0.75 -15.12 -11.24
C PRO A 218 -0.67 -15.30 -11.79
N ASP A 219 -1.32 -16.39 -11.38
CA ASP A 219 -2.74 -16.64 -11.55
C ASP A 219 -3.41 -16.63 -10.18
N LEU A 220 -4.15 -15.54 -9.90
CA LEU A 220 -4.82 -15.34 -8.61
C LEU A 220 -5.88 -16.41 -8.32
N GLY A 221 -6.40 -17.09 -9.35
CA GLY A 221 -7.32 -18.23 -9.21
C GLY A 221 -6.62 -19.57 -8.96
N ALA A 222 -5.30 -19.64 -9.11
CA ALA A 222 -4.49 -20.83 -8.90
C ALA A 222 -3.46 -20.61 -7.77
N PRO A 223 -3.77 -20.98 -6.52
CA PRO A 223 -2.92 -20.71 -5.37
C PRO A 223 -1.46 -21.18 -5.50
N SER A 224 -1.22 -22.26 -6.24
CA SER A 224 0.13 -22.78 -6.50
C SER A 224 0.99 -21.84 -7.34
N SER A 225 0.39 -21.01 -8.19
CA SER A 225 1.11 -20.01 -8.99
C SER A 225 1.70 -18.89 -8.12
N LEU A 226 1.08 -18.63 -6.96
CA LEU A 226 1.49 -17.58 -6.01
C LEU A 226 2.64 -18.02 -5.10
N LEU A 227 3.06 -19.29 -5.17
CA LEU A 227 4.24 -19.77 -4.44
C LEU A 227 5.56 -19.28 -5.06
N LEU A 228 5.52 -18.79 -6.30
CA LEU A 228 6.65 -18.15 -6.97
C LEU A 228 6.61 -16.64 -6.73
N PRO A 229 7.76 -15.94 -6.81
CA PRO A 229 7.78 -14.49 -6.64
C PRO A 229 6.86 -13.77 -7.62
N PHE A 230 6.07 -12.81 -7.13
CA PHE A 230 5.21 -11.97 -7.97
C PHE A 230 5.15 -10.54 -7.43
N ILE A 231 4.81 -9.58 -8.28
CA ILE A 231 4.64 -8.19 -7.90
C ILE A 231 3.24 -7.95 -7.34
N ASP A 232 3.21 -7.32 -6.17
CA ASP A 232 2.04 -6.65 -5.62
C ASP A 232 2.23 -5.13 -5.67
N ARG A 233 1.22 -4.43 -6.20
CA ARG A 233 1.21 -2.98 -6.37
C ARG A 233 0.14 -2.38 -5.46
N GLN A 234 0.58 -1.72 -4.40
CA GLN A 234 -0.30 -1.06 -3.43
C GLN A 234 -0.73 0.31 -3.95
N GLY A 235 -1.72 0.31 -4.84
CA GLY A 235 -2.32 1.50 -5.46
C GLY A 235 -1.47 2.16 -6.56
N VAL A 236 -0.22 2.51 -6.27
CA VAL A 236 0.71 3.23 -7.17
C VAL A 236 1.97 2.41 -7.47
N ALA A 237 2.63 2.69 -8.59
CA ALA A 237 3.84 1.97 -9.00
C ALA A 237 5.01 2.19 -8.03
N GLU A 238 5.08 3.36 -7.39
CA GLU A 238 6.09 3.72 -6.41
C GLU A 238 5.97 2.93 -5.10
N HIS A 239 4.82 2.29 -4.85
CA HIS A 239 4.53 1.53 -3.64
C HIS A 239 4.25 0.08 -4.02
N SER A 240 5.29 -0.61 -4.48
CA SER A 240 5.21 -2.00 -4.92
C SER A 240 6.25 -2.89 -4.23
N TYR A 241 5.91 -4.17 -4.21
CA TYR A 241 6.65 -5.22 -3.52
C TYR A 241 6.77 -6.46 -4.40
N ILE A 242 7.88 -7.19 -4.28
CA ILE A 242 7.92 -8.60 -4.65
C ILE A 242 7.42 -9.40 -3.46
N ILE A 243 6.35 -10.14 -3.65
CA ILE A 243 5.76 -11.04 -2.65
C ILE A 243 6.43 -12.41 -2.74
N LEU A 244 6.80 -12.93 -1.58
CA LEU A 244 7.30 -14.29 -1.39
C LEU A 244 6.44 -14.96 -0.32
N LEU A 245 5.47 -15.77 -0.72
CA LEU A 245 4.68 -16.56 0.21
C LEU A 245 5.59 -17.55 0.97
N VAL A 246 5.33 -17.75 2.25
CA VAL A 246 5.98 -18.84 2.97
C VAL A 246 5.42 -20.19 2.51
N GLY A 247 6.22 -21.24 2.61
CA GLY A 247 5.80 -22.59 2.25
C GLY A 247 4.69 -23.12 3.15
N GLU A 248 4.02 -24.20 2.71
CA GLU A 248 2.89 -24.78 3.43
C GLU A 248 3.27 -25.24 4.84
N ALA A 249 4.48 -25.80 5.01
CA ALA A 249 5.00 -26.24 6.30
C ALA A 249 5.24 -25.05 7.25
N GLU A 250 5.84 -23.97 6.75
CA GLU A 250 6.04 -22.74 7.52
C GLU A 250 4.71 -22.11 7.91
N ARG A 251 3.75 -22.03 6.98
CA ARG A 251 2.39 -21.54 7.25
C ARG A 251 1.72 -22.37 8.33
N ALA A 252 1.74 -23.71 8.21
CA ALA A 252 1.14 -24.60 9.20
C ALA A 252 1.75 -24.41 10.60
N ARG A 253 3.08 -24.23 10.68
CA ARG A 253 3.75 -23.92 11.94
C ARG A 253 3.34 -22.58 12.52
N ILE A 254 3.28 -21.51 11.70
CA ILE A 254 2.82 -20.18 12.14
C ILE A 254 1.41 -20.26 12.73
N LEU A 255 0.49 -20.95 12.05
CA LEU A 255 -0.89 -21.11 12.53
C LEU A 255 -0.95 -21.89 13.85
N ALA A 256 -0.10 -22.91 14.02
CA ALA A 256 -0.02 -23.68 15.25
C ALA A 256 0.55 -22.86 16.41
N ASP A 257 1.67 -22.16 16.18
CA ASP A 257 2.38 -21.37 17.19
C ASP A 257 1.55 -20.16 17.65
N GLU A 258 0.77 -19.56 16.75
CA GLU A 258 -0.04 -18.36 17.01
C GLU A 258 -1.51 -18.67 17.35
N LYS A 259 -1.83 -19.92 17.70
CA LYS A 259 -3.23 -20.33 17.95
C LYS A 259 -3.93 -19.44 18.98
N VAL A 260 -3.27 -19.10 20.09
CA VAL A 260 -3.83 -18.25 21.14
C VAL A 260 -4.17 -16.86 20.60
N LEU A 261 -3.28 -16.27 19.79
CA LEU A 261 -3.54 -14.98 19.15
C LEU A 261 -4.74 -15.07 18.21
N MET A 262 -4.85 -16.13 17.41
CA MET A 262 -6.01 -16.30 16.52
C MET A 262 -7.33 -16.44 17.29
N ASP A 263 -7.33 -17.21 18.38
CA ASP A 263 -8.51 -17.38 19.23
C ASP A 263 -8.94 -16.02 19.82
N ASP A 264 -7.99 -15.22 20.31
CA ASP A 264 -8.24 -13.87 20.83
C ASP A 264 -8.74 -12.89 19.75
N LEU A 265 -8.17 -12.93 18.53
CA LEU A 265 -8.62 -12.11 17.40
C LEU A 265 -10.04 -12.46 17.00
N CYS A 266 -10.37 -13.75 16.93
CA CYS A 266 -11.69 -14.25 16.63
C CYS A 266 -12.71 -13.86 17.71
N ALA A 267 -12.34 -13.94 18.99
CA ALA A 267 -13.16 -13.49 20.11
C ALA A 267 -13.37 -11.96 20.12
N TYR A 268 -12.35 -11.19 19.74
CA TYR A 268 -12.46 -9.74 19.58
C TYR A 268 -13.40 -9.36 18.44
N ARG A 269 -13.29 -10.03 17.28
CA ARG A 269 -14.17 -9.79 16.15
C ARG A 269 -14.30 -11.01 15.24
N GLU A 270 -15.53 -11.48 15.06
CA GLU A 270 -15.83 -12.68 14.27
C GLU A 270 -15.28 -12.63 12.84
N VAL A 271 -15.24 -11.45 12.22
CA VAL A 271 -14.67 -11.29 10.88
C VAL A 271 -13.19 -11.65 10.79
N LEU A 272 -12.45 -11.72 11.90
CA LEU A 272 -11.05 -12.12 11.99
C LEU A 272 -10.86 -13.62 12.25
N CYS A 273 -11.94 -14.37 12.46
CA CYS A 273 -11.86 -15.83 12.49
C CYS A 273 -11.48 -16.34 11.09
N LEU A 274 -10.58 -17.32 11.03
CA LEU A 274 -10.48 -18.14 9.84
C LEU A 274 -11.80 -18.91 9.71
N GLU A 275 -12.41 -18.86 8.54
CA GLU A 275 -13.51 -19.76 8.24
C GLU A 275 -13.01 -21.18 8.50
N LYS A 276 -13.82 -21.97 9.22
CA LYS A 276 -13.54 -23.40 9.37
C LYS A 276 -13.58 -23.96 7.96
N SER A 277 -12.41 -24.14 7.36
CA SER A 277 -12.29 -24.63 5.99
C SER A 277 -13.09 -25.92 5.91
N GLY A 278 -14.20 -25.90 5.16
CA GLY A 278 -14.86 -27.13 4.77
C GLY A 278 -13.83 -27.97 4.03
N HIS A 279 -13.57 -29.17 4.54
CA HIS A 279 -12.76 -30.17 3.88
C HIS A 279 -13.24 -30.44 2.46
#